data_AF-G2HE00-F1
#
_entry.id   AF-G2HE00-F1
#
_cell.length_a   1.000
_cell.length_b   1.000
_cell.length_c   1.000
_cell.angle_alpha   90.00
_cell.angle_beta   90.00
_cell.angle_gamma   90.00
#
_symmetry.space_group_name_H-M   'P 1'
#
loop_
_entity.id
_entity.type
_entity.pdbx_description
1 polymer ?
#
loop_
_entity_poly.entity_id
_entity_poly.type
_entity_poly.pdbx_seq_one_letter_code
_entity_poly.pdbx_strand_id
1 'polypeptide(L)'
;MALLLCLVSLTAALAHGCLHCHSNFSKKFSFYRHHVNFKSWWVGDIPVSGALLTDWNGDTMKELHLAIPAKITREKLDQVATAVYQMMDQLYQGKMYFPGYFPNELRNIFREQVHLIQNAIIESRIDCQHRCGIFQYETISCNNCTDSHVTCFGYNCE
;
A
#
# COMPACT_ATOMS: atom_id res chain seq x y z
N MET A 1 -42.86 11.48 15.51
CA MET A 1 -41.69 10.77 16.08
C MET A 1 -41.15 9.83 15.01
N ALA A 2 -40.33 10.35 14.08
CA ALA A 2 -39.71 9.58 12.99
C ALA A 2 -38.25 10.01 12.76
N LEU A 3 -37.66 10.66 13.77
CA LEU A 3 -36.24 10.95 13.87
C LEU A 3 -35.62 9.76 14.61
N LEU A 4 -35.02 8.79 13.91
CA LEU A 4 -33.96 7.90 14.44
C LEU A 4 -33.47 6.80 13.47
N LEU A 5 -33.98 6.68 12.25
CA LEU A 5 -33.67 5.52 11.38
C LEU A 5 -32.72 5.77 10.19
N CYS A 6 -32.04 6.91 10.08
CA CYS A 6 -31.08 7.14 8.97
C CYS A 6 -29.75 7.77 9.42
N LEU A 7 -29.30 7.48 10.64
CA LEU A 7 -27.96 7.83 11.13
C LEU A 7 -27.06 6.59 11.30
N VAL A 8 -27.33 5.52 10.56
CA VAL A 8 -26.28 4.53 10.28
C VAL A 8 -25.61 4.99 8.99
N SER A 9 -24.78 6.01 9.12
CA SER A 9 -23.67 6.18 8.20
C SER A 9 -22.85 4.88 8.32
N LEU A 10 -23.10 3.93 7.42
CA LEU A 10 -22.09 2.96 7.07
C LEU A 10 -20.90 3.80 6.60
N THR A 11 -20.01 4.15 7.52
CA THR A 11 -18.61 4.29 7.16
C THR A 11 -18.22 2.88 6.75
N ALA A 12 -18.50 2.52 5.48
CA ALA A 12 -17.69 1.55 4.81
C ALA A 12 -16.27 2.07 5.04
N ALA A 13 -15.54 1.41 5.94
CA ALA A 13 -14.13 1.70 6.12
C ALA A 13 -13.57 1.48 4.73
N LEU A 14 -13.35 2.59 4.00
CA LEU A 14 -12.68 2.55 2.72
C LEU A 14 -11.38 1.83 3.05
N ALA A 15 -11.21 0.62 2.53
CA ALA A 15 -10.01 -0.13 2.80
C ALA A 15 -8.87 0.68 2.18
N HIS A 16 -8.22 1.49 3.02
CA HIS A 16 -7.03 2.20 2.64
C HIS A 16 -5.92 1.14 2.61
N GLY A 17 -5.18 1.08 1.52
CA GLY A 17 -3.97 0.29 1.39
C GLY A 17 -2.94 0.84 2.35
N CYS A 18 -2.00 0.02 2.83
CA CYS A 18 -0.97 0.50 3.75
C CYS A 18 -0.25 1.75 3.20
N LEU A 19 -0.01 1.77 1.89
CA LEU A 19 0.66 2.87 1.22
C LEU A 19 -0.14 4.20 1.23
N HIS A 20 -1.47 4.16 1.31
CA HIS A 20 -2.31 5.36 1.47
C HIS A 20 -2.08 6.10 2.78
N CYS A 21 -1.57 5.39 3.80
CA CYS A 21 -1.26 5.97 5.09
C CYS A 21 0.08 6.73 5.10
N HIS A 22 0.86 6.65 4.01
CA HIS A 22 2.07 7.43 3.86
C HIS A 22 1.74 8.88 3.53
N SER A 23 2.38 9.84 4.21
CA SER A 23 2.04 11.26 4.11
C SER A 23 2.20 11.85 2.70
N ASN A 24 3.11 11.31 1.90
CA ASN A 24 3.37 11.79 0.54
C ASN A 24 2.54 11.07 -0.53
N PHE A 25 1.75 10.06 -0.16
CA PHE A 25 1.02 9.23 -1.10
C PHE A 25 0.12 10.04 -2.02
N SER A 26 -0.74 10.89 -1.46
CA SER A 26 -1.69 11.69 -2.24
C SER A 26 -0.97 12.52 -3.32
N LYS A 27 0.15 13.17 -2.95
CA LYS A 27 0.94 14.00 -3.86
C LYS A 27 1.61 13.18 -4.96
N LYS A 28 2.33 12.11 -4.59
CA LYS A 28 3.06 11.25 -5.55
C LYS A 28 2.10 10.52 -6.50
N PHE A 29 1.01 9.99 -5.98
CA PHE A 29 0.08 9.19 -6.77
C PHE A 29 -0.84 10.03 -7.65
N SER A 30 -1.20 11.24 -7.21
CA SER A 30 -1.84 12.25 -8.08
C SER A 30 -0.94 12.60 -9.26
N PHE A 31 0.36 12.81 -9.03
CA PHE A 31 1.32 13.05 -10.11
C PHE A 31 1.29 11.93 -11.15
N TYR A 32 1.41 10.66 -10.73
CA TYR A 32 1.38 9.52 -11.65
C TYR A 32 0.08 9.48 -12.47
N ARG A 33 -1.09 9.58 -11.81
CA ARG A 33 -2.39 9.57 -12.51
C ARG A 33 -2.52 10.67 -13.57
N HIS A 34 -1.99 11.87 -13.32
CA HIS A 34 -2.11 12.99 -14.25
C HIS A 34 -1.02 13.02 -15.34
N HIS A 35 0.09 12.32 -15.16
CA HIS A 35 1.21 12.33 -16.10
C HIS A 35 1.25 11.10 -16.99
N VAL A 36 0.10 10.42 -17.12
CA VAL A 36 -0.05 9.35 -18.10
C VAL A 36 0.01 9.94 -19.52
N ASN A 37 1.10 9.74 -20.25
CA ASN A 37 1.40 10.49 -21.48
C ASN A 37 1.10 9.70 -22.77
N PHE A 38 0.30 10.31 -23.64
CA PHE A 38 -0.03 9.79 -24.97
C PHE A 38 1.16 9.77 -25.95
N LYS A 39 2.15 10.65 -25.79
CA LYS A 39 3.23 10.84 -26.76
C LYS A 39 4.28 9.73 -26.74
N SER A 40 4.44 9.05 -25.61
CA SER A 40 5.43 7.98 -25.40
C SER A 40 4.80 6.59 -25.31
N TRP A 41 3.48 6.49 -25.19
CA TRP A 41 2.78 5.24 -24.88
C TRP A 41 1.70 4.95 -25.92
N TRP A 42 1.35 3.67 -26.04
CA TRP A 42 0.33 3.25 -26.98
C TRP A 42 -1.06 3.71 -26.54
N VAL A 43 -1.93 4.07 -27.49
CA VAL A 43 -3.28 4.60 -27.21
C VAL A 43 -4.10 3.66 -26.32
N GLY A 44 -3.94 2.34 -26.50
CA GLY A 44 -4.61 1.33 -25.69
C GLY A 44 -4.07 1.19 -24.26
N ASP A 45 -2.86 1.67 -23.99
CA ASP A 45 -2.23 1.55 -22.67
C ASP A 45 -2.80 2.58 -21.68
N ILE A 46 -3.20 3.76 -22.15
CA ILE A 46 -3.73 4.84 -21.32
C ILE A 46 -4.97 4.42 -20.52
N PRO A 47 -6.06 3.91 -21.13
CA PRO A 47 -7.24 3.52 -20.38
C PRO A 47 -6.96 2.37 -19.40
N VAL A 48 -6.14 1.39 -19.80
CA VAL A 48 -5.77 0.26 -18.93
C VAL A 48 -4.95 0.74 -17.73
N SER A 49 -3.96 1.59 -17.97
CA SER A 49 -3.09 2.14 -16.92
C SER A 49 -3.86 3.08 -15.99
N GLY A 50 -4.78 3.88 -16.54
CA GLY A 50 -5.67 4.74 -15.76
C GLY A 50 -6.57 3.93 -14.82
N ALA A 51 -7.12 2.81 -15.28
CA ALA A 51 -7.89 1.88 -14.44
C ALA A 51 -7.02 1.28 -13.32
N LEU A 52 -5.85 0.71 -13.67
CA LEU A 52 -4.90 0.15 -12.69
C LEU A 52 -4.51 1.15 -11.60
N LEU A 53 -4.22 2.40 -11.97
CA LEU A 53 -3.91 3.45 -11.01
C LEU A 53 -5.13 3.91 -10.21
N THR A 54 -6.35 3.79 -10.74
CA THR A 54 -7.56 4.17 -10.00
C THR A 54 -7.87 3.13 -8.93
N ASP A 55 -7.86 1.85 -9.32
CA ASP A 55 -8.29 0.72 -8.50
C ASP A 55 -7.18 0.19 -7.58
N TRP A 56 -5.92 0.61 -7.79
CA TRP A 56 -4.71 0.24 -7.05
C TRP A 56 -4.93 0.03 -5.54
N ASN A 57 -5.63 0.95 -4.91
CA ASN A 57 -5.89 0.90 -3.48
C ASN A 57 -6.73 -0.32 -3.06
N GLY A 58 -7.89 -0.46 -3.71
CA GLY A 58 -8.83 -1.53 -3.43
C GLY A 58 -8.23 -2.88 -3.78
N ASP A 59 -7.51 -2.95 -4.89
CA ASP A 59 -6.81 -4.15 -5.32
C ASP A 59 -5.70 -4.52 -4.32
N THR A 60 -4.92 -3.56 -3.83
CA THR A 60 -3.84 -3.83 -2.84
C THR A 60 -4.43 -4.54 -1.64
N MET A 61 -5.53 -4.01 -1.09
CA MET A 61 -6.16 -4.57 0.11
C MET A 61 -6.83 -5.92 -0.14
N LYS A 62 -7.35 -6.13 -1.34
CA LYS A 62 -7.89 -7.43 -1.75
C LYS A 62 -6.78 -8.47 -1.84
N GLU A 63 -5.64 -8.14 -2.45
CA GLU A 63 -4.50 -9.05 -2.58
C GLU A 63 -3.69 -9.23 -1.30
N LEU A 64 -3.75 -8.27 -0.38
CA LEU A 64 -3.20 -8.36 0.96
C LEU A 64 -4.05 -9.33 1.82
N HIS A 65 -4.18 -10.58 1.38
CA HIS A 65 -4.78 -11.68 2.10
C HIS A 65 -3.85 -12.14 3.23
N LEU A 66 -3.75 -11.33 4.27
CA LEU A 66 -3.00 -11.69 5.47
C LEU A 66 -3.91 -12.43 6.46
N ALA A 67 -3.48 -13.61 6.90
CA ALA A 67 -4.05 -14.28 8.07
C ALA A 67 -3.78 -13.53 9.39
N ILE A 68 -3.00 -12.44 9.33
CA ILE A 68 -2.58 -11.59 10.44
C ILE A 68 -3.08 -10.15 10.23
N PRO A 69 -3.35 -9.37 11.29
CA PRO A 69 -3.74 -7.98 11.16
C PRO A 69 -2.75 -7.17 10.31
N ALA A 70 -3.29 -6.46 9.31
CA ALA A 70 -2.54 -5.55 8.42
C ALA A 70 -2.12 -4.28 9.17
N LYS A 71 -1.13 -4.42 10.05
CA LYS A 71 -0.53 -3.35 10.85
C LYS A 71 0.97 -3.32 10.58
N ILE A 72 1.49 -2.16 10.22
CA ILE A 72 2.88 -1.93 9.80
C ILE A 72 3.51 -0.83 10.65
N THR A 73 4.81 -0.90 10.95
CA THR A 73 5.50 0.22 11.62
C THR A 73 5.64 1.40 10.67
N ARG A 74 5.73 2.63 11.19
CA ARG A 74 5.94 3.82 10.35
C ARG A 74 7.24 3.76 9.55
N GLU A 75 8.30 3.23 10.16
CA GLU A 75 9.60 3.04 9.50
C GLU A 75 9.49 2.09 8.30
N LYS A 76 8.91 0.90 8.50
CA LYS A 76 8.75 -0.06 7.41
C LYS A 76 7.80 0.46 6.33
N LEU A 77 6.75 1.19 6.71
CA LEU A 77 5.87 1.85 5.74
C LEU A 77 6.63 2.87 4.88
N ASP A 78 7.52 3.66 5.47
CA ASP A 78 8.35 4.63 4.74
C ASP A 78 9.34 3.95 3.76
N GLN A 79 9.94 2.83 4.19
CA GLN A 79 10.80 2.02 3.33
C GLN A 79 10.04 1.45 2.13
N VAL A 80 8.88 0.83 2.37
CA VAL A 80 8.01 0.31 1.31
C VAL A 80 7.58 1.43 0.37
N ALA A 81 7.15 2.58 0.91
CA ALA A 81 6.70 3.71 0.11
C ALA A 81 7.81 4.25 -0.79
N THR A 82 9.01 4.40 -0.24
CA THR A 82 10.19 4.86 -0.98
C THR A 82 10.53 3.91 -2.12
N ALA A 83 10.54 2.60 -1.88
CA ALA A 83 10.79 1.59 -2.91
C ALA A 83 9.75 1.67 -4.04
N VAL A 84 8.46 1.75 -3.69
CA VAL A 84 7.38 1.86 -4.68
C VAL A 84 7.49 3.16 -5.48
N TYR A 85 7.79 4.29 -4.83
CA TYR A 85 7.98 5.54 -5.54
C TYR A 85 9.17 5.50 -6.50
N GLN A 86 10.28 4.87 -6.12
CA GLN A 86 11.42 4.68 -7.01
C GLN A 86 11.07 3.85 -8.24
N MET A 87 10.36 2.73 -8.06
CA MET A 87 9.90 1.90 -9.19
C MET A 87 8.96 2.67 -10.12
N MET A 88 8.03 3.43 -9.55
CA MET A 88 7.11 4.27 -10.32
C MET A 88 7.85 5.40 -11.05
N ASP A 89 8.75 6.11 -10.38
CA ASP A 89 9.55 7.18 -10.99
C ASP A 89 10.41 6.62 -12.15
N GLN A 90 11.01 5.43 -11.99
CA GLN A 90 11.74 4.73 -13.06
C GLN A 90 10.84 4.37 -14.24
N LEU A 91 9.64 3.84 -13.99
CA LEU A 91 8.68 3.50 -15.03
C LEU A 91 8.30 4.73 -15.87
N TYR A 92 8.07 5.87 -15.22
CA TYR A 92 7.69 7.12 -15.88
C TYR A 92 8.85 7.81 -16.61
N GLN A 93 10.10 7.55 -16.21
CA GLN A 93 11.30 8.03 -16.93
C GLN A 93 11.63 7.17 -18.16
N GLY A 94 11.15 5.93 -18.20
CA GLY A 94 11.39 5.00 -19.31
C GLY A 94 10.81 5.49 -20.63
N LYS A 95 11.60 5.39 -21.71
CA LYS A 95 11.09 5.56 -23.07
C LYS A 95 10.51 4.22 -23.54
N MET A 96 9.27 4.23 -23.98
CA MET A 96 8.54 3.02 -24.32
C MET A 96 8.23 2.98 -25.79
N TYR A 97 8.43 1.81 -26.40
CA TYR A 97 8.31 1.65 -27.84
C TYR A 97 7.36 0.50 -28.23
N PHE A 98 6.74 -0.19 -27.26
CA PHE A 98 5.92 -1.40 -27.51
C PHE A 98 4.59 -1.38 -26.74
N PRO A 99 3.47 -1.83 -27.37
CA PRO A 99 2.15 -1.82 -26.73
C PRO A 99 2.11 -2.76 -25.53
N GLY A 100 1.37 -2.38 -24.48
CA GLY A 100 1.13 -3.20 -23.30
C GLY A 100 2.27 -3.20 -22.29
N TYR A 101 3.44 -2.61 -22.60
CA TYR A 101 4.58 -2.58 -21.69
C TYR A 101 4.29 -1.80 -20.41
N PHE A 102 3.81 -0.56 -20.52
CA PHE A 102 3.49 0.28 -19.36
C PHE A 102 2.49 -0.38 -18.38
N PRO A 103 1.31 -0.85 -18.83
CA PRO A 103 0.36 -1.50 -17.94
C PRO A 103 0.85 -2.86 -17.42
N ASN A 104 1.79 -3.53 -18.10
CA ASN A 104 2.41 -4.75 -17.56
C ASN A 104 3.37 -4.42 -16.40
N GLU A 105 4.24 -3.42 -16.60
CA GLU A 105 5.16 -2.99 -15.53
C GLU A 105 4.41 -2.40 -14.33
N LEU A 106 3.33 -1.65 -14.54
CA LEU A 106 2.46 -1.21 -13.43
C LEU A 106 1.94 -2.40 -12.61
N ARG A 107 1.49 -3.48 -13.26
CA ARG A 107 1.04 -4.69 -12.56
C ARG A 107 2.18 -5.37 -11.80
N ASN A 108 3.40 -5.35 -12.34
CA ASN A 108 4.57 -5.88 -11.65
C ASN A 108 4.88 -5.07 -10.38
N ILE A 109 4.91 -3.73 -10.49
CA ILE A 109 5.12 -2.84 -9.34
C ILE A 109 4.03 -3.05 -8.29
N PHE A 110 2.78 -3.24 -8.72
CA PHE A 110 1.67 -3.49 -7.83
C PHE A 110 1.82 -4.81 -7.05
N ARG A 111 2.15 -5.91 -7.72
CA ARG A 111 2.43 -7.19 -7.06
C ARG A 111 3.62 -7.08 -6.10
N GLU A 112 4.68 -6.40 -6.52
CA GLU A 112 5.87 -6.19 -5.70
C GLU A 112 5.54 -5.37 -4.45
N GLN A 113 4.70 -4.33 -4.57
CA GLN A 113 4.22 -3.58 -3.42
C GLN A 113 3.52 -4.50 -2.41
N VAL A 114 2.65 -5.40 -2.86
CA VAL A 114 1.96 -6.35 -1.96
C VAL A 114 2.99 -7.21 -1.22
N HIS A 115 3.99 -7.74 -1.91
CA HIS A 115 5.08 -8.51 -1.29
C HIS A 115 5.89 -7.70 -0.27
N LEU A 116 6.29 -6.48 -0.61
CA LEU A 116 7.02 -5.59 0.29
C LEU A 116 6.22 -5.28 1.57
N ILE A 117 4.91 -5.04 1.44
CA ILE A 117 4.02 -4.83 2.59
C ILE A 117 3.93 -6.09 3.45
N GLN A 118 3.71 -7.25 2.84
CA GLN A 118 3.60 -8.53 3.57
C GLN A 118 4.89 -8.81 4.35
N ASN A 119 6.05 -8.69 3.70
CA ASN A 119 7.35 -8.89 4.32
C ASN A 119 7.58 -7.92 5.48
N ALA A 120 7.30 -6.63 5.29
CA ALA A 120 7.42 -5.62 6.34
C ALA A 120 6.58 -5.95 7.60
N ILE A 121 5.35 -6.43 7.41
CA ILE A 121 4.46 -6.81 8.52
C ILE A 121 4.97 -8.07 9.22
N ILE A 122 5.45 -9.05 8.46
CA ILE A 122 5.99 -10.31 9.00
C ILE A 122 7.30 -10.06 9.75
N GLU A 123 8.24 -9.33 9.16
CA GLU A 123 9.52 -8.97 9.77
C GLU A 123 9.32 -8.23 11.10
N SER A 124 8.41 -7.25 11.16
CA SER A 124 8.13 -6.53 12.41
C SER A 124 7.69 -7.45 13.55
N ARG A 125 6.97 -8.55 13.22
CA ARG A 125 6.56 -9.56 14.20
C ARG A 125 7.71 -10.47 14.60
N ILE A 126 8.51 -10.90 13.63
CA ILE A 126 9.69 -11.73 13.85
C ILE A 126 10.70 -10.97 14.73
N ASP A 127 11.01 -9.71 14.40
CA ASP A 127 11.91 -8.85 15.17
C ASP A 127 11.45 -8.68 16.63
N CYS A 128 10.14 -8.61 16.83
CA CYS A 128 9.56 -8.55 18.17
C CYS A 128 9.79 -9.86 18.95
N GLN A 129 9.65 -11.02 18.30
CA GLN A 129 9.88 -12.33 18.91
C GLN A 129 11.36 -12.60 19.27
N HIS A 130 12.29 -11.94 18.57
CA HIS A 130 13.74 -12.01 18.81
C HIS A 130 14.22 -11.18 20.00
N ARG A 131 13.34 -10.44 20.67
CA ARG A 131 13.64 -9.73 21.92
C ARG A 131 13.37 -10.64 23.12
N CYS A 132 13.81 -10.22 24.32
CA CYS A 132 13.42 -10.89 25.56
C CYS A 132 12.21 -10.19 26.20
N GLY A 133 11.25 -10.97 26.68
CA GLY A 133 10.13 -10.48 27.48
C GLY A 133 8.98 -9.88 26.67
N ILE A 134 8.14 -9.11 27.33
CA ILE A 134 6.98 -8.46 26.68
C ILE A 134 7.47 -7.19 25.99
N PHE A 135 7.36 -7.16 24.67
CA PHE A 135 7.71 -6.00 23.87
C PHE A 135 6.47 -5.42 23.18
N GLN A 136 6.43 -4.10 23.09
CA GLN A 136 5.36 -3.37 22.42
C GLN A 136 5.98 -2.40 21.42
N TYR A 137 5.42 -2.36 20.21
CA TYR A 137 5.85 -1.44 19.16
C TYR A 137 4.67 -0.73 18.52
N GLU A 138 4.93 0.50 18.08
CA GLU A 138 3.94 1.34 17.42
C GLU A 138 3.74 0.93 15.96
N THR A 139 2.49 0.99 15.52
CA THR A 139 2.08 0.60 14.18
C THR A 139 1.00 1.53 13.67
N ILE A 140 0.79 1.52 12.36
CA ILE A 140 -0.36 2.12 11.70
C ILE A 140 -1.19 1.01 11.08
N SER A 141 -2.51 1.08 11.27
CA SER A 141 -3.45 0.17 10.63
C SER A 141 -3.59 0.53 9.17
N CYS A 142 -3.39 -0.42 8.27
CA CYS A 142 -3.52 -0.17 6.84
C CYS A 142 -4.95 0.26 6.49
N ASN A 143 -5.96 -0.40 7.08
CA ASN A 143 -7.38 -0.21 6.75
C ASN A 143 -7.88 1.24 6.90
N ASN A 144 -7.39 1.96 7.91
CA ASN A 144 -7.96 3.26 8.32
C ASN A 144 -6.90 4.28 8.71
N CYS A 145 -5.62 3.97 8.55
CA CYS A 145 -4.49 4.83 8.88
C CYS A 145 -4.46 5.34 10.32
N THR A 146 -5.09 4.64 11.27
CA THR A 146 -5.03 4.99 12.69
C THR A 146 -3.79 4.40 13.32
N ASP A 147 -3.11 5.21 14.15
CA ASP A 147 -2.05 4.72 15.01
C ASP A 147 -2.56 3.64 15.98
N SER A 148 -1.73 2.65 16.22
CA SER A 148 -2.01 1.48 17.04
C SER A 148 -0.70 0.96 17.62
N HIS A 149 -0.79 -0.08 18.41
CA HIS A 149 0.36 -0.83 18.89
C HIS A 149 0.10 -2.32 18.78
N VAL A 150 1.20 -3.07 18.74
CA VAL A 150 1.19 -4.53 18.83
C VAL A 150 2.08 -4.92 19.98
N THR A 151 1.55 -5.74 20.88
CA THR A 151 2.31 -6.37 21.94
C THR A 151 2.65 -7.79 21.50
N CYS A 152 3.91 -8.19 21.65
CA CYS A 152 4.33 -9.56 21.46
C CYS A 152 5.11 -10.07 22.68
N PHE A 153 5.22 -11.39 22.76
CA PHE A 153 6.12 -12.05 23.69
C PHE A 153 7.38 -12.47 22.92
N GLY A 154 8.53 -12.00 23.39
CA GLY A 154 9.83 -12.35 22.88
C GLY A 154 10.44 -13.51 23.66
N TYR A 155 11.06 -14.45 22.95
CA TYR A 155 11.54 -15.73 23.51
C TYR A 155 13.07 -15.79 23.65
N ASN A 156 13.78 -14.77 23.17
CA ASN A 156 15.24 -14.77 23.09
C ASN A 156 15.84 -14.05 24.31
N CYS A 157 15.95 -14.78 25.43
CA CYS A 157 16.37 -14.27 26.74
C CYS A 157 17.73 -14.81 27.21
N GLU A 158 18.57 -15.27 26.27
CA GLU A 158 19.91 -15.79 26.56
C GLU A 158 20.90 -14.71 27.03
#